data_AF-A0A327N9L8-F1
#
_entry.id   AF-A0A327N9L8-F1
#
_cell.length_a   1.000
_cell.length_b   1.000
_cell.length_c   1.000
_cell.angle_alpha   90.00
_cell.angle_beta   90.00
_cell.angle_gamma   90.00
#
_symmetry.space_group_name_H-M   'P 1'
#
loop_
_entity.id
_entity.type
_entity.pdbx_description
1 polymer ?
#
loop_
_entity_poly.entity_id
_entity_poly.type
_entity_poly.pdbx_seq_one_letter_code
_entity_poly.pdbx_strand_id
1 'polypeptide(L)'
;MNKQAPEHLLRLLAQGASLCGTDRAQAFNVLQRASALLWRLEPSASPLSPIELEYKLRVPLENWLPEVVRLDYSGPLLYSNIATQTCNEMLLELDVKELWEEVQASVNRVKQACRLRADGETHYRNFRLFLIEHGVILPSQAQNIFIPLNLSLNEFYEPIPSHLHHNGLVYLCPECRWPMNAQRHEVSCDSAWCQDKKSLFVREGLSLINRVNSSVLNGQPVDGRLMLKPALWKFTLQPGLIEIALAHALAAKGFDVQLWPDVDRTDLRIRFSLSEQDIDAKVWMSAYELAKHIESIPSNKPRWIVIPDYQRASIPFLRQRCKAGVSVFTQSQCVKEALKYAAPF
;
A
#
# COMPACT_ATOMS: atom_id res chain seq x y z
N MET A 1 -13.39 -5.07 -23.00
CA MET A 1 -13.84 -6.24 -22.22
C MET A 1 -14.31 -5.76 -20.85
N ASN A 2 -15.50 -6.13 -20.42
CA ASN A 2 -16.04 -5.74 -19.11
C ASN A 2 -15.23 -6.46 -18.00
N LYS A 3 -14.33 -5.75 -17.30
CA LYS A 3 -13.38 -6.32 -16.33
C LYS A 3 -13.97 -6.54 -14.93
N GLN A 4 -15.24 -6.21 -14.71
CA GLN A 4 -15.92 -6.43 -13.43
C GLN A 4 -15.90 -7.90 -12.98
N ALA A 5 -16.04 -8.84 -13.93
CA ALA A 5 -16.05 -10.27 -13.60
C ALA A 5 -14.65 -10.79 -13.19
N PRO A 6 -13.55 -10.50 -13.93
CA PRO A 6 -12.19 -10.76 -13.47
C PRO A 6 -11.87 -10.17 -12.08
N GLU A 7 -12.18 -8.88 -11.85
CA GLU A 7 -11.96 -8.25 -10.53
C GLU A 7 -12.74 -8.94 -9.42
N HIS A 8 -14.00 -9.32 -9.69
CA HIS A 8 -14.81 -10.03 -8.71
C HIS A 8 -14.23 -11.42 -8.40
N LEU A 9 -13.74 -12.14 -9.41
CA LEU A 9 -13.04 -13.40 -9.18
C LEU A 9 -11.82 -13.22 -8.31
N LEU A 10 -10.96 -12.25 -8.64
CA LEU A 10 -9.76 -11.96 -7.86
C LEU A 10 -10.08 -11.63 -6.40
N ARG A 11 -11.14 -10.86 -6.15
CA ARG A 11 -11.63 -10.58 -4.78
C ARG A 11 -12.01 -11.87 -4.04
N LEU A 12 -12.76 -12.76 -4.69
CA LEU A 12 -13.14 -14.04 -4.10
C LEU A 12 -11.93 -14.94 -3.84
N LEU A 13 -10.94 -14.98 -4.74
CA LEU A 13 -9.72 -15.77 -4.55
C LEU A 13 -8.91 -15.26 -3.34
N ALA A 14 -8.73 -13.95 -3.21
CA ALA A 14 -8.02 -13.34 -2.08
C ALA A 14 -8.79 -13.53 -0.76
N GLN A 15 -10.11 -13.33 -0.75
CA GLN A 15 -10.95 -13.59 0.42
C GLN A 15 -10.87 -15.07 0.84
N GLY A 16 -11.00 -16.00 -0.11
CA GLY A 16 -10.89 -17.43 0.15
C GLY A 16 -9.53 -17.80 0.74
N ALA A 17 -8.43 -17.31 0.15
CA ALA A 17 -7.07 -17.50 0.67
C ALA A 17 -6.91 -16.97 2.10
N SER A 18 -7.39 -15.75 2.39
CA SER A 18 -7.29 -15.16 3.73
C SER A 18 -8.03 -15.94 4.81
N LEU A 19 -9.08 -16.66 4.43
CA LEU A 19 -9.90 -17.46 5.33
C LEU A 19 -9.36 -18.89 5.53
N CYS A 20 -8.53 -19.42 4.63
CA CYS A 20 -8.04 -20.80 4.71
C CYS A 20 -7.31 -21.13 6.02
N GLY A 21 -6.63 -20.15 6.63
CA GLY A 21 -5.93 -20.31 7.92
C GLY A 21 -6.76 -19.96 9.16
N THR A 22 -7.95 -19.37 9.00
CA THR A 22 -8.72 -18.75 10.10
C THR A 22 -10.15 -19.28 10.20
N ASP A 23 -10.86 -19.40 9.08
CA ASP A 23 -12.20 -19.98 8.99
C ASP A 23 -12.34 -20.80 7.69
N ARG A 24 -11.99 -22.08 7.78
CA ARG A 24 -11.99 -22.99 6.63
C ARG A 24 -13.40 -23.23 6.06
N ALA A 25 -14.44 -23.17 6.89
CA ALA A 25 -15.81 -23.38 6.44
C ALA A 25 -16.28 -22.19 5.58
N GLN A 26 -16.00 -20.97 6.03
CA GLN A 26 -16.25 -19.77 5.24
C GLN A 26 -15.37 -19.73 3.98
N ALA A 27 -14.10 -20.13 4.08
CA ALA A 27 -13.20 -20.23 2.92
C ALA A 27 -13.80 -21.14 1.84
N PHE A 28 -14.32 -22.32 2.21
CA PHE A 28 -14.94 -23.25 1.26
C PHE A 28 -16.10 -22.62 0.49
N ASN A 29 -16.99 -21.90 1.18
CA ASN A 29 -18.13 -21.21 0.55
C ASN A 29 -17.68 -20.12 -0.44
N VAL A 30 -16.64 -19.36 -0.09
CA VAL A 30 -16.07 -18.33 -0.97
C VAL A 30 -15.41 -18.98 -2.19
N LEU A 31 -14.63 -20.05 -1.99
CA LEU A 31 -13.95 -20.77 -3.06
C LEU A 31 -14.94 -21.47 -4.01
N GLN A 32 -16.08 -21.94 -3.52
CA GLN A 32 -17.15 -22.46 -4.38
C GLN A 32 -17.68 -21.41 -5.37
N ARG A 33 -17.87 -20.18 -4.90
CA ARG A 33 -18.27 -19.05 -5.77
C ARG A 33 -17.16 -18.69 -6.76
N ALA A 34 -15.91 -18.67 -6.31
CA ALA A 34 -14.75 -18.42 -7.15
C ALA A 34 -14.61 -19.46 -8.26
N SER A 35 -14.74 -20.76 -7.93
CA SER A 35 -14.74 -21.87 -8.89
C SER A 35 -15.78 -21.69 -9.99
N ALA A 36 -17.03 -21.37 -9.62
CA ALA A 36 -18.11 -21.17 -10.58
C ALA A 36 -17.84 -19.97 -11.51
N LEU A 37 -17.28 -18.87 -10.97
CA LEU A 37 -16.96 -17.69 -11.76
C LEU A 37 -15.75 -17.89 -12.67
N LEU A 38 -14.72 -18.60 -12.20
CA LEU A 38 -13.56 -18.98 -13.00
C LEU A 38 -13.99 -19.81 -14.22
N TRP A 39 -14.85 -20.81 -14.04
CA TRP A 39 -15.37 -21.60 -15.15
C TRP A 39 -16.17 -20.76 -16.16
N ARG A 40 -16.91 -19.73 -15.70
CA ARG A 40 -17.62 -18.81 -16.62
C ARG A 40 -16.68 -17.93 -17.43
N LEU A 41 -15.54 -17.55 -16.87
CA LEU A 41 -14.52 -16.75 -17.54
C LEU A 41 -13.68 -17.61 -18.49
N GLU A 42 -13.47 -18.88 -18.15
CA GLU A 42 -12.64 -19.85 -18.89
C GLU A 42 -13.41 -21.15 -19.15
N PRO A 43 -14.47 -21.15 -19.98
CA PRO A 43 -15.36 -22.30 -20.15
C PRO A 43 -14.70 -23.49 -20.86
N SER A 44 -13.57 -23.27 -21.54
CA SER A 44 -12.75 -24.31 -22.16
C SER A 44 -11.85 -25.05 -21.17
N ALA A 45 -11.64 -24.51 -19.96
CA ALA A 45 -10.86 -25.16 -18.91
C ALA A 45 -11.71 -26.18 -18.13
N SER A 46 -11.05 -27.19 -17.56
CA SER A 46 -11.72 -28.11 -16.64
C SER A 46 -12.16 -27.36 -15.37
N PRO A 47 -13.41 -27.54 -14.89
CA PRO A 47 -13.87 -26.88 -13.69
C PRO A 47 -13.06 -27.34 -12.48
N LEU A 48 -12.63 -26.39 -11.65
CA LEU A 48 -11.92 -26.67 -10.40
C LEU A 48 -12.92 -26.76 -9.25
N SER A 49 -12.86 -27.85 -8.48
CA SER A 49 -13.53 -27.93 -7.18
C SER A 49 -12.94 -26.91 -6.18
N PRO A 50 -13.65 -26.57 -5.10
CA PRO A 50 -13.10 -25.68 -4.06
C PRO A 50 -11.77 -26.18 -3.47
N ILE A 51 -11.59 -27.49 -3.35
CA ILE A 51 -10.39 -28.13 -2.80
C ILE A 51 -9.22 -27.99 -3.79
N GLU A 52 -9.45 -28.22 -5.08
CA GLU A 52 -8.44 -28.02 -6.11
C GLU A 52 -8.08 -26.54 -6.24
N LEU A 53 -9.06 -25.65 -6.10
CA LEU A 53 -8.82 -24.21 -6.12
C LEU A 53 -7.98 -23.77 -4.91
N GLU A 54 -8.27 -24.26 -3.70
CA GLU A 54 -7.43 -24.05 -2.51
C GLU A 54 -5.96 -24.47 -2.77
N TYR A 55 -5.75 -25.61 -3.44
CA TYR A 55 -4.41 -26.04 -3.83
C TYR A 55 -3.78 -25.08 -4.86
N LYS A 56 -4.54 -24.63 -5.86
CA LYS A 56 -4.08 -23.67 -6.86
C LYS A 56 -3.69 -22.30 -6.27
N LEU A 57 -4.29 -21.88 -5.16
CA LEU A 57 -3.88 -20.66 -4.44
C LEU A 57 -2.43 -20.71 -3.93
N ARG A 58 -1.84 -21.91 -3.80
CA ARG A 58 -0.42 -22.09 -3.43
C ARG A 58 0.54 -22.02 -4.60
N VAL A 59 0.00 -22.02 -5.82
CA VAL A 59 0.75 -21.93 -7.07
C VAL A 59 0.70 -20.49 -7.56
N PRO A 60 1.80 -19.93 -8.09
CA PRO A 60 1.78 -18.59 -8.67
C PRO A 60 0.64 -18.39 -9.67
N LEU A 61 -0.10 -17.28 -9.54
CA LEU A 61 -1.27 -16.99 -10.37
C LEU A 61 -0.96 -17.09 -11.87
N GLU A 62 0.21 -16.59 -12.29
CA GLU A 62 0.67 -16.62 -13.67
C GLU A 62 0.83 -18.03 -14.28
N ASN A 63 0.91 -19.07 -13.44
CA ASN A 63 1.04 -20.45 -13.90
C ASN A 63 -0.30 -21.13 -14.20
N TRP A 64 -1.43 -20.54 -13.80
CA TRP A 64 -2.73 -21.19 -13.95
C TRP A 64 -3.90 -20.24 -14.22
N LEU A 65 -3.73 -18.94 -14.01
CA LEU A 65 -4.73 -17.92 -14.27
C LEU A 65 -4.31 -17.07 -15.49
N PRO A 66 -5.13 -16.98 -16.55
CA PRO A 66 -4.78 -16.22 -17.74
C PRO A 66 -4.51 -14.74 -17.44
N GLU A 67 -3.59 -14.12 -18.18
CA GLU A 67 -3.19 -12.71 -18.00
C GLU A 67 -4.38 -11.75 -17.99
N VAL A 68 -5.36 -11.99 -18.86
CA VAL A 68 -6.59 -11.18 -18.94
C VAL A 68 -7.46 -11.24 -17.70
N VAL A 69 -7.33 -12.30 -16.90
CA VAL A 69 -8.06 -12.51 -15.64
C VAL A 69 -7.22 -12.06 -14.45
N ARG A 70 -5.94 -12.46 -14.37
CA ARG A 70 -5.06 -12.12 -13.23
C ARG A 70 -4.61 -10.66 -13.20
N LEU A 71 -4.75 -9.94 -14.32
CA LEU A 71 -4.32 -8.54 -14.45
C LEU A 71 -2.82 -8.42 -14.11
N ASP A 72 -2.46 -7.46 -13.26
CA ASP A 72 -1.08 -7.20 -12.84
C ASP A 72 -0.62 -8.14 -11.70
N TYR A 73 -1.53 -8.92 -11.08
CA TYR A 73 -1.21 -9.76 -9.93
C TYR A 73 -0.42 -11.00 -10.34
N SER A 74 0.55 -11.34 -9.49
CA SER A 74 1.46 -12.48 -9.66
C SER A 74 1.85 -13.10 -8.31
N GLY A 75 2.42 -14.29 -8.37
CA GLY A 75 2.79 -15.05 -7.18
C GLY A 75 1.61 -15.81 -6.54
N PRO A 76 1.89 -16.63 -5.53
CA PRO A 76 0.85 -17.41 -4.84
C PRO A 76 0.02 -16.51 -3.93
N LEU A 77 -1.22 -16.93 -3.61
CA LEU A 77 -2.08 -16.28 -2.60
C LEU A 77 -1.99 -16.94 -1.22
N LEU A 78 -1.51 -18.19 -1.18
CA LEU A 78 -1.31 -18.98 0.03
C LEU A 78 0.09 -19.58 0.10
N TYR A 79 0.68 -19.53 1.29
CA TYR A 79 1.87 -20.32 1.61
C TYR A 79 1.68 -20.96 2.98
N SER A 80 1.70 -22.30 3.05
CA SER A 80 1.47 -23.04 4.31
C SER A 80 0.22 -22.60 5.09
N ASN A 81 -0.90 -22.37 4.38
CA ASN A 81 -2.18 -21.85 4.90
C ASN A 81 -2.16 -20.39 5.41
N ILE A 82 -1.07 -19.67 5.18
CA ILE A 82 -0.94 -18.26 5.52
C ILE A 82 -1.12 -17.44 4.24
N ALA A 83 -1.97 -16.41 4.30
CA ALA A 83 -2.12 -15.45 3.21
C ALA A 83 -0.78 -14.81 2.86
N THR A 84 -0.47 -14.74 1.57
CA THR A 84 0.75 -14.12 1.07
C THR A 84 0.59 -12.61 0.96
N GLN A 85 1.68 -11.93 0.61
CA GLN A 85 1.64 -10.51 0.25
C GLN A 85 0.59 -10.23 -0.84
N THR A 86 0.66 -10.95 -1.97
CA THR A 86 -0.25 -10.72 -3.11
C THR A 86 -1.70 -10.82 -2.66
N CYS A 87 -2.02 -11.80 -1.80
CA CYS A 87 -3.35 -11.92 -1.21
C CYS A 87 -3.75 -10.67 -0.41
N ASN A 88 -2.87 -10.19 0.47
CA ASN A 88 -3.14 -9.03 1.32
C ASN A 88 -3.26 -7.74 0.51
N GLU A 89 -2.41 -7.52 -0.50
CA GLU A 89 -2.53 -6.37 -1.40
C GLU A 89 -3.81 -6.43 -2.24
N MET A 90 -4.18 -7.61 -2.76
CA MET A 90 -5.45 -7.81 -3.47
C MET A 90 -6.66 -7.47 -2.59
N LEU A 91 -6.68 -7.90 -1.33
CA LEU A 91 -7.76 -7.58 -0.40
C LEU A 91 -7.93 -6.06 -0.22
N LEU A 92 -6.82 -5.34 -0.11
CA LEU A 92 -6.83 -3.89 0.07
C LEU A 92 -7.15 -3.12 -1.22
N GLU A 93 -6.68 -3.60 -2.38
CA GLU A 93 -6.82 -2.91 -3.68
C GLU A 93 -8.09 -3.28 -4.45
N LEU A 94 -8.70 -4.44 -4.20
CA LEU A 94 -9.94 -4.86 -4.87
C LEU A 94 -11.20 -4.50 -4.08
N ASP A 95 -11.06 -4.18 -2.79
CA ASP A 95 -12.16 -3.71 -1.92
C ASP A 95 -11.99 -2.24 -1.51
N VAL A 96 -11.32 -1.47 -2.36
CA VAL A 96 -10.92 -0.08 -2.09
C VAL A 96 -12.09 0.76 -1.60
N LYS A 97 -13.30 0.63 -2.15
CA LYS A 97 -14.38 1.58 -1.86
C LYS A 97 -14.73 1.68 -0.37
N GLU A 98 -15.00 0.56 0.29
CA GLU A 98 -15.43 0.57 1.70
C GLU A 98 -14.27 0.98 2.62
N LEU A 99 -13.10 0.37 2.43
CA LEU A 99 -11.89 0.69 3.21
C LEU A 99 -11.42 2.14 3.02
N TRP A 100 -11.52 2.64 1.79
CA TRP A 100 -11.11 4.00 1.44
C TRP A 100 -12.11 5.02 1.96
N GLU A 101 -13.42 4.74 1.97
CA GLU A 101 -14.43 5.62 2.56
C GLU A 101 -14.20 5.83 4.07
N GLU A 102 -13.91 4.77 4.83
CA GLU A 102 -13.62 4.86 6.26
C GLU A 102 -12.33 5.64 6.56
N VAL A 103 -11.25 5.32 5.82
CA VAL A 103 -9.97 6.03 5.93
C VAL A 103 -10.13 7.50 5.55
N GLN A 104 -10.80 7.77 4.43
CA GLN A 104 -11.00 9.11 3.92
C GLN A 104 -11.86 9.93 4.88
N ALA A 105 -12.88 9.34 5.52
CA ALA A 105 -13.67 10.01 6.54
C ALA A 105 -12.82 10.45 7.74
N SER A 106 -12.00 9.53 8.28
CA SER A 106 -11.13 9.81 9.42
C SER A 106 -10.09 10.88 9.08
N VAL A 107 -9.39 10.74 7.95
CA VAL A 107 -8.38 11.70 7.49
C VAL A 107 -9.00 13.06 7.14
N ASN A 108 -10.18 13.08 6.48
CA ASN A 108 -10.86 14.33 6.16
C ASN A 108 -11.26 15.11 7.41
N ARG A 109 -11.65 14.43 8.48
CA ARG A 109 -11.94 15.07 9.77
C ARG A 109 -10.71 15.78 10.31
N VAL A 110 -9.53 15.14 10.24
CA VAL A 110 -8.26 15.79 10.62
C VAL A 110 -8.00 17.00 9.73
N LYS A 111 -8.15 16.86 8.40
CA LYS A 111 -7.96 17.99 7.46
C LYS A 111 -8.87 19.18 7.81
N GLN A 112 -10.14 18.92 8.09
CA GLN A 112 -11.11 19.95 8.48
C GLN A 112 -10.73 20.61 9.81
N ALA A 113 -10.37 19.83 10.83
CA ALA A 113 -9.94 20.36 12.12
C ALA A 113 -8.69 21.25 11.99
N CYS A 114 -7.73 20.84 11.16
CA CYS A 114 -6.53 21.62 10.88
C CYS A 114 -6.86 22.92 10.14
N ARG A 115 -7.69 22.90 9.09
CA ARG A 115 -8.04 24.10 8.30
C ARG A 115 -8.67 25.24 9.10
N LEU A 116 -9.27 24.92 10.24
CA LEU A 116 -9.89 25.90 11.13
C LEU A 116 -8.89 26.57 12.11
N ARG A 117 -7.61 26.19 12.07
CA ARG A 117 -6.57 26.67 13.00
C ARG A 117 -5.51 27.49 12.28
N ALA A 118 -4.98 28.50 12.95
CA ALA A 118 -3.93 29.36 12.41
C ALA A 118 -2.64 28.59 12.06
N ASP A 119 -2.31 27.56 12.83
CA ASP A 119 -1.15 26.66 12.65
C ASP A 119 -1.58 25.26 12.14
N GLY A 120 -2.71 25.21 11.44
CA GLY A 120 -3.32 23.98 10.94
C GLY A 120 -2.42 23.13 10.06
N GLU A 121 -1.63 23.76 9.19
CA GLU A 121 -0.70 23.04 8.32
C GLU A 121 0.36 22.30 9.12
N THR A 122 0.97 22.95 10.12
CA THR A 122 1.96 22.32 11.00
C THR A 122 1.37 21.14 11.74
N HIS A 123 0.16 21.29 12.30
CA HIS A 123 -0.56 20.20 12.95
C HIS A 123 -0.80 19.03 12.00
N TYR A 124 -1.25 19.29 10.78
CA TYR A 124 -1.50 18.25 9.80
C TYR A 124 -0.20 17.55 9.39
N ARG A 125 0.88 18.30 9.12
CA ARG A 125 2.18 17.73 8.76
C ARG A 125 2.72 16.83 9.87
N ASN A 126 2.64 17.26 11.13
CA ASN A 126 3.06 16.46 12.27
C ASN A 126 2.21 15.18 12.41
N PHE A 127 0.90 15.27 12.19
CA PHE A 127 0.02 14.11 12.15
C PHE A 127 0.37 13.13 11.03
N ARG A 128 0.57 13.64 9.80
CA ARG A 128 0.91 12.84 8.63
C ARG A 128 2.26 12.15 8.82
N LEU A 129 3.29 12.89 9.25
CA LEU A 129 4.60 12.32 9.61
C LEU A 129 4.48 11.25 10.68
N PHE A 130 3.70 11.50 11.74
CA PHE A 130 3.51 10.54 12.80
C PHE A 130 2.98 9.21 12.26
N LEU A 131 1.93 9.21 11.43
CA LEU A 131 1.41 7.98 10.83
C LEU A 131 2.41 7.28 9.92
N ILE A 132 3.19 8.03 9.14
CA ILE A 132 4.18 7.48 8.20
C ILE A 132 5.31 6.79 8.97
N GLU A 133 5.73 7.40 10.06
CA GLU A 133 6.80 6.92 10.89
C GLU A 133 6.34 5.79 11.82
N HIS A 134 5.11 5.83 12.32
CA HIS A 134 4.72 4.97 13.42
C HIS A 134 3.74 3.88 12.97
N GLY A 135 4.22 2.91 12.19
CA GLY A 135 3.44 1.71 11.82
C GLY A 135 2.98 0.89 13.04
N VAL A 136 3.72 0.93 14.15
CA VAL A 136 3.36 0.37 15.46
C VAL A 136 3.72 1.35 16.57
N ILE A 137 2.85 1.46 17.57
CA ILE A 137 3.01 2.39 18.71
C ILE A 137 2.65 1.74 20.04
N LEU A 138 3.19 2.29 21.12
CA LEU A 138 2.53 2.35 22.42
C LEU A 138 1.56 3.55 22.43
N PRO A 139 0.36 3.44 23.04
CA PRO A 139 -0.63 4.52 23.06
C PRO A 139 -0.09 5.89 23.54
N SER A 140 0.84 5.89 24.50
CA SER A 140 1.46 7.11 25.02
C SER A 140 2.21 7.92 23.95
N GLN A 141 2.74 7.28 22.91
CA GLN A 141 3.50 7.95 21.86
C GLN A 141 2.63 8.87 20.99
N ALA A 142 1.32 8.61 20.90
CA ALA A 142 0.39 9.38 20.07
C ALA A 142 -0.17 10.64 20.75
N GLN A 143 0.02 10.80 22.06
CA GLN A 143 -0.67 11.84 22.85
C GLN A 143 -0.47 13.26 22.32
N ASN A 144 0.79 13.64 22.04
CA ASN A 144 1.14 14.98 21.58
C ASN A 144 0.59 15.33 20.20
N ILE A 145 0.22 14.33 19.42
CA ILE A 145 -0.33 14.50 18.06
C ILE A 145 -1.85 14.43 18.08
N PHE A 146 -2.41 13.46 18.81
CA PHE A 146 -3.84 13.14 18.75
C PHE A 146 -4.68 14.03 19.66
N ILE A 147 -4.20 14.34 20.87
CA ILE A 147 -4.96 15.15 21.85
C ILE A 147 -5.24 16.56 21.30
N PRO A 148 -4.26 17.31 20.75
CA PRO A 148 -4.53 18.64 20.22
C PRO A 148 -5.56 18.62 19.09
N LEU A 149 -5.65 17.53 18.33
CA LEU A 149 -6.58 17.35 17.21
C LEU A 149 -7.91 16.68 17.62
N ASN A 150 -8.08 16.36 18.92
CA ASN A 150 -9.23 15.63 19.47
C ASN A 150 -9.51 14.31 18.71
N LEU A 151 -8.46 13.56 18.41
CA LEU A 151 -8.54 12.31 17.67
C LEU A 151 -8.61 11.11 18.61
N SER A 152 -9.45 10.15 18.24
CA SER A 152 -9.50 8.86 18.93
C SER A 152 -8.47 7.91 18.35
N LEU A 153 -7.68 7.26 19.21
CA LEU A 153 -6.63 6.34 18.80
C LEU A 153 -7.18 5.16 17.97
N ASN A 154 -8.36 4.67 18.35
CA ASN A 154 -9.03 3.53 17.73
C ASN A 154 -9.52 3.82 16.30
N GLU A 155 -9.54 5.08 15.87
CA GLU A 155 -9.83 5.44 14.49
C GLU A 155 -8.65 5.07 13.58
N PHE A 156 -7.41 5.12 14.10
CA PHE A 156 -6.19 5.00 13.31
C PHE A 156 -5.39 3.73 13.60
N TYR A 157 -5.43 3.26 14.84
CA TYR A 157 -4.67 2.11 15.31
C TYR A 157 -5.58 1.03 15.87
N GLU A 158 -5.14 -0.23 15.79
CA GLU A 158 -5.85 -1.39 16.28
C GLU A 158 -4.89 -2.38 16.98
N PRO A 159 -5.39 -3.27 17.85
CA PRO A 159 -4.56 -4.30 18.47
C PRO A 159 -3.86 -5.15 17.41
N ILE A 160 -2.61 -5.53 17.67
CA ILE A 160 -1.85 -6.41 16.77
C ILE A 160 -2.50 -7.81 16.79
N PRO A 161 -2.91 -8.36 15.63
CA PRO A 161 -3.49 -9.69 15.57
C PRO A 161 -2.50 -10.79 16.00
N SER A 162 -3.02 -11.83 16.66
CA SER A 162 -2.22 -12.96 17.15
C SER A 162 -1.42 -13.68 16.07
N HIS A 163 -1.90 -13.70 14.82
CA HIS A 163 -1.21 -14.32 13.71
C HIS A 163 0.06 -13.56 13.27
N LEU A 164 0.25 -12.31 13.73
CA LEU A 164 1.48 -11.54 13.54
C LEU A 164 2.46 -11.69 14.71
N HIS A 165 2.05 -12.37 15.78
CA HIS A 165 2.89 -12.62 16.93
C HIS A 165 3.72 -13.90 16.73
N HIS A 166 4.93 -13.89 17.29
CA HIS A 166 5.75 -15.08 17.43
C HIS A 166 6.44 -15.06 18.80
N ASN A 167 6.12 -16.03 19.66
CA ASN A 167 6.63 -16.12 21.04
C ASN A 167 6.48 -14.81 21.85
N GLY A 168 5.33 -14.14 21.71
CA GLY A 168 5.05 -12.86 22.39
C GLY A 168 5.78 -11.65 21.80
N LEU A 169 6.51 -11.84 20.71
CA LEU A 169 7.23 -10.79 19.99
C LEU A 169 6.51 -10.43 18.68
N VAL A 170 6.69 -9.18 18.27
CA VAL A 170 6.35 -8.65 16.95
C VAL A 170 7.62 -8.16 16.26
N TYR A 171 7.72 -8.41 14.96
CA TYR A 171 8.88 -8.02 14.16
C TYR A 171 8.46 -6.93 13.19
N LEU A 172 9.05 -5.75 13.31
CA LEU A 172 8.67 -4.59 12.52
C LEU A 172 9.53 -4.49 11.27
N CYS A 173 8.91 -4.19 10.13
CA CYS A 173 9.65 -3.90 8.91
C CYS A 173 10.61 -2.72 9.14
N PRO A 174 11.90 -2.80 8.75
CA PRO A 174 12.85 -1.70 8.94
C PRO A 174 12.48 -0.42 8.19
N GLU A 175 11.75 -0.54 7.09
CA GLU A 175 11.36 0.59 6.23
C GLU A 175 10.08 1.27 6.75
N CYS A 176 9.01 0.49 6.92
CA CYS A 176 7.67 1.03 7.23
C CYS A 176 7.26 0.89 8.70
N ARG A 177 8.04 0.17 9.53
CA ARG A 177 7.75 -0.15 10.93
C ARG A 177 6.42 -0.87 11.18
N TRP A 178 5.73 -1.33 10.14
CA TRP A 178 4.51 -2.13 10.24
C TRP A 178 4.87 -3.60 10.57
N PRO A 179 4.02 -4.35 11.32
CA PRO A 179 4.34 -5.72 11.70
C PRO A 179 4.45 -6.64 10.47
N MET A 180 5.54 -7.39 10.39
CA MET A 180 5.69 -8.47 9.42
C MET A 180 5.09 -9.76 9.98
N ASN A 181 4.51 -10.59 9.10
CA ASN A 181 4.02 -11.90 9.50
C ASN A 181 5.21 -12.84 9.78
N ALA A 182 5.61 -12.90 11.04
CA ALA A 182 6.70 -13.73 11.49
C ALA A 182 6.37 -15.23 11.41
N GLN A 183 5.12 -15.66 11.22
CA GLN A 183 4.82 -17.09 11.11
C GLN A 183 5.26 -17.70 9.77
N ARG A 184 5.55 -16.87 8.76
CA ARG A 184 6.08 -17.30 7.46
C ARG A 184 7.51 -17.84 7.61
N HIS A 185 7.88 -18.78 6.73
CA HIS A 185 9.25 -19.31 6.68
C HIS A 185 10.24 -18.23 6.24
N GLU A 186 9.90 -17.52 5.18
CA GLU A 186 10.54 -16.27 4.80
C GLU A 186 9.67 -15.11 5.30
N VAL A 187 10.25 -14.28 6.15
CA VAL A 187 9.56 -13.13 6.73
C VAL A 187 9.87 -11.91 5.89
N SER A 188 8.84 -11.27 5.38
CA SER A 188 8.94 -10.02 4.63
C SER A 188 7.76 -9.10 4.92
N CYS A 189 7.92 -7.83 4.58
CA CYS A 189 6.83 -6.87 4.61
C CYS A 189 5.83 -7.17 3.49
N ASP A 190 4.54 -6.98 3.74
CA ASP A 190 3.49 -7.11 2.72
C ASP A 190 3.41 -5.91 1.76
N SER A 191 4.36 -4.97 1.83
CA SER A 191 4.46 -3.86 0.90
C SER A 191 5.46 -4.18 -0.21
N ALA A 192 5.03 -4.14 -1.47
CA ALA A 192 5.92 -4.29 -2.62
C ALA A 192 7.08 -3.27 -2.59
N TRP A 193 6.79 -2.04 -2.16
CA TRP A 193 7.80 -1.00 -1.92
C TRP A 193 8.87 -1.42 -0.91
N CYS A 194 8.46 -1.97 0.23
CA CYS A 194 9.42 -2.39 1.25
C CYS A 194 10.24 -3.62 0.81
N GLN A 195 9.68 -4.50 -0.01
CA GLN A 195 10.40 -5.65 -0.54
C GLN A 195 11.45 -5.27 -1.58
N ASP A 196 11.17 -4.29 -2.44
CA ASP A 196 12.18 -3.71 -3.35
C ASP A 196 13.39 -3.17 -2.56
N LYS A 197 13.16 -2.71 -1.32
CA LYS A 197 14.20 -2.33 -0.35
C LYS A 197 14.82 -3.50 0.42
N LYS A 198 14.70 -4.73 -0.09
CA LYS A 198 15.38 -5.95 0.41
C LYS A 198 14.93 -6.38 1.81
N SER A 199 13.65 -6.21 2.13
CA SER A 199 13.06 -6.70 3.39
C SER A 199 12.74 -8.22 3.37
N LEU A 200 13.74 -9.05 3.06
CA LEU A 200 13.62 -10.51 3.08
C LEU A 200 14.46 -11.10 4.21
N PHE A 201 13.80 -11.79 5.15
CA PHE A 201 14.43 -12.32 6.35
C PHE A 201 14.14 -13.81 6.54
N VAL A 202 15.07 -14.50 7.20
CA VAL A 202 14.89 -15.85 7.72
C VAL A 202 15.01 -15.85 9.23
N ARG A 203 14.27 -16.69 9.92
CA ARG A 203 14.31 -16.75 11.38
C ARG A 203 15.50 -17.56 11.88
N GLU A 204 16.17 -17.03 12.88
CA GLU A 204 17.19 -17.70 13.67
C GLU A 204 16.92 -17.44 15.15
N GLY A 205 16.36 -18.44 15.85
CA GLY A 205 15.91 -18.29 17.24
C GLY A 205 14.84 -17.20 17.39
N LEU A 206 15.14 -16.17 18.19
CA LEU A 206 14.27 -15.01 18.42
C LEU A 206 14.58 -13.81 17.51
N SER A 207 15.50 -13.97 16.57
CA SER A 207 15.92 -12.92 15.65
C SER A 207 15.57 -13.27 14.20
N LEU A 208 15.52 -12.25 13.36
CA LEU A 208 15.37 -12.35 11.92
C LEU A 208 16.66 -11.89 11.24
N ILE A 209 17.22 -12.72 10.38
CA ILE A 209 18.45 -12.44 9.62
C ILE A 209 18.08 -12.07 8.20
N ASN A 210 18.49 -10.89 7.75
CA ASN A 210 18.23 -10.43 6.40
C ASN A 210 19.05 -11.25 5.39
N ARG A 211 18.39 -11.87 4.40
CA ARG A 211 19.07 -12.73 3.41
C ARG A 211 19.97 -11.96 2.45
N VAL A 212 19.81 -10.64 2.34
CA VAL A 212 20.50 -9.82 1.35
C VAL A 212 21.72 -9.10 1.93
N ASN A 213 21.63 -8.59 3.16
CA ASN A 213 22.71 -7.84 3.81
C ASN A 213 23.16 -8.42 5.16
N SER A 214 22.60 -9.55 5.59
CA SER A 214 22.91 -10.21 6.87
C SER A 214 22.64 -9.38 8.12
N SER A 215 21.87 -8.28 8.02
CA SER A 215 21.49 -7.50 9.20
C SER A 215 20.55 -8.31 10.09
N VAL A 216 20.69 -8.10 11.40
CA VAL A 216 19.86 -8.76 12.42
C VAL A 216 18.73 -7.82 12.83
N LEU A 217 17.51 -8.34 12.78
CA LEU A 217 16.30 -7.67 13.27
C LEU A 217 15.76 -8.44 14.47
N ASN A 218 15.71 -7.76 15.61
CA ASN A 218 15.19 -8.32 16.86
C ASN A 218 13.69 -8.03 17.01
N GLY A 219 12.97 -9.00 17.57
CA GLY A 219 11.56 -8.84 17.90
C GLY A 219 11.36 -7.87 19.07
N GLN A 220 10.24 -7.17 19.06
CA GLN A 220 9.80 -6.31 20.16
C GLN A 220 8.65 -6.97 20.92
N PRO A 221 8.54 -6.82 22.24
CA PRO A 221 7.38 -7.31 22.99
C PRO A 221 6.08 -6.68 22.47
N VAL A 222 5.02 -7.47 22.33
CA VAL A 222 3.70 -6.97 21.92
C VAL A 222 3.15 -5.96 22.92
N ASP A 223 3.27 -6.22 24.22
CA ASP A 223 3.07 -5.30 25.37
C ASP A 223 2.11 -4.09 25.16
N GLY A 224 0.84 -4.36 24.84
CA GLY A 224 -0.17 -3.32 24.65
C GLY A 224 0.05 -2.39 23.44
N ARG A 225 0.98 -2.73 22.55
CA ARG A 225 1.22 -2.02 21.30
C ARG A 225 0.03 -2.17 20.37
N LEU A 226 -0.17 -1.13 19.58
CA LEU A 226 -1.16 -1.08 18.53
C LEU A 226 -0.46 -0.93 17.19
N MET A 227 -1.01 -1.54 16.15
CA MET A 227 -0.57 -1.34 14.77
C MET A 227 -1.49 -0.35 14.06
N LEU A 228 -0.92 0.40 13.11
CA LEU A 228 -1.68 1.25 12.22
C LEU A 228 -2.63 0.36 11.40
N LYS A 229 -3.90 0.75 11.26
CA LYS A 229 -4.88 -0.03 10.52
C LYS A 229 -4.41 -0.31 9.08
N PRO A 230 -4.65 -1.51 8.52
CA PRO A 230 -4.17 -1.91 7.20
C PRO A 230 -4.47 -0.91 6.08
N ALA A 231 -5.67 -0.32 6.07
CA ALA A 231 -6.05 0.66 5.06
C ALA A 231 -5.24 1.98 5.19
N LEU A 232 -4.97 2.45 6.41
CA LEU A 232 -4.08 3.60 6.64
C LEU A 232 -2.62 3.26 6.31
N TRP A 233 -2.17 2.04 6.63
CA TRP A 233 -0.85 1.58 6.22
C TRP A 233 -0.70 1.61 4.68
N LYS A 234 -1.68 1.09 3.93
CA LYS A 234 -1.66 1.04 2.47
C LYS A 234 -1.83 2.40 1.80
N PHE A 235 -2.77 3.22 2.25
CA PHE A 235 -3.15 4.45 1.55
C PHE A 235 -2.57 5.74 2.16
N THR A 236 -1.93 5.66 3.33
CA THR A 236 -1.27 6.80 3.98
C THR A 236 0.22 6.55 4.21
N LEU A 237 0.58 5.47 4.92
CA LEU A 237 1.97 5.21 5.28
C LEU A 237 2.82 4.90 4.04
N GLN A 238 2.41 3.93 3.21
CA GLN A 238 3.21 3.49 2.06
C GLN A 238 3.48 4.62 1.04
N PRO A 239 2.47 5.40 0.58
CA PRO A 239 2.71 6.63 -0.17
C PRO A 239 3.59 7.62 0.58
N GLY A 240 3.38 7.81 1.89
CA GLY A 240 4.21 8.68 2.71
C GLY A 240 5.72 8.41 2.66
N LEU A 241 6.13 7.13 2.55
CA LEU A 241 7.54 6.77 2.41
C LEU A 241 8.14 7.30 1.11
N ILE A 242 7.43 7.18 -0.01
CA ILE A 242 7.89 7.71 -1.30
C ILE A 242 7.79 9.24 -1.31
N GLU A 243 6.80 9.85 -0.65
CA GLU A 243 6.67 11.31 -0.51
C GLU A 243 7.90 11.91 0.17
N ILE A 244 8.30 11.37 1.34
CA ILE A 244 9.48 11.82 2.08
C ILE A 244 10.77 11.56 1.28
N ALA A 245 10.91 10.37 0.69
CA ALA A 245 12.09 10.03 -0.10
C ALA A 245 12.26 10.95 -1.33
N LEU A 246 11.15 11.25 -2.01
CA LEU A 246 11.14 12.16 -3.16
C LEU A 246 11.44 13.60 -2.73
N ALA A 247 10.89 14.06 -1.61
CA ALA A 247 11.16 15.40 -1.09
C ALA A 247 12.65 15.58 -0.77
N HIS A 248 13.27 14.60 -0.09
CA HIS A 248 14.71 14.61 0.15
C HIS A 248 15.53 14.62 -1.14
N ALA A 249 15.14 13.79 -2.13
CA ALA A 249 15.85 13.72 -3.40
C ALA A 249 15.77 15.03 -4.19
N LEU A 250 14.63 15.72 -4.19
CA LEU A 250 14.43 17.01 -4.84
C LEU A 250 15.15 18.14 -4.07
N ALA A 251 15.04 18.18 -2.75
CA ALA A 251 15.74 19.17 -1.93
C ALA A 251 17.27 19.07 -2.09
N ALA A 252 17.82 17.85 -2.17
CA ALA A 252 19.23 17.61 -2.45
C ALA A 252 19.68 18.10 -3.85
N LYS A 253 18.74 18.41 -4.75
CA LYS A 253 18.99 19.03 -6.05
C LYS A 253 18.75 20.55 -6.06
N GLY A 254 18.48 21.15 -4.89
CA GLY A 254 18.32 22.60 -4.73
C GLY A 254 16.89 23.10 -4.94
N PHE A 255 15.89 22.22 -5.05
CA PHE A 255 14.49 22.64 -5.12
C PHE A 255 13.96 23.07 -3.75
N ASP A 256 13.13 24.12 -3.73
CA ASP A 256 12.25 24.41 -2.59
C ASP A 256 11.07 23.42 -2.65
N VAL A 257 10.98 22.56 -1.64
CA VAL A 257 10.01 21.46 -1.58
C VAL A 257 9.14 21.60 -0.33
N GLN A 258 7.82 21.58 -0.55
CA GLN A 258 6.83 21.57 0.52
C GLN A 258 6.09 20.23 0.56
N LEU A 259 6.12 19.58 1.72
CA LEU A 259 5.30 18.39 1.99
C LEU A 259 3.91 18.80 2.47
N TRP A 260 2.88 18.20 1.85
CA TRP A 260 1.46 18.32 2.18
C TRP A 260 0.93 19.76 2.31
N PRO A 261 1.21 20.67 1.37
CA PRO A 261 0.75 22.06 1.46
C PRO A 261 -0.78 22.15 1.43
N ASP A 262 -1.31 23.24 1.99
CA ASP A 262 -2.75 23.52 2.04
C ASP A 262 -3.56 22.41 2.74
N VAL A 263 -2.97 21.78 3.76
CA VAL A 263 -3.54 20.64 4.49
C VAL A 263 -3.84 19.47 3.53
N ASP A 264 -2.77 18.99 2.89
CA ASP A 264 -2.77 17.82 2.00
C ASP A 264 -3.71 17.97 0.80
N ARG A 265 -3.55 19.10 0.09
CA ARG A 265 -4.14 19.33 -1.25
C ARG A 265 -3.41 18.53 -2.32
N THR A 266 -2.11 18.35 -2.13
CA THR A 266 -1.20 17.52 -2.93
C THR A 266 -0.16 16.94 -1.98
N ASP A 267 0.46 15.84 -2.38
CA ASP A 267 1.44 15.17 -1.51
C ASP A 267 2.74 16.00 -1.40
N LEU A 268 3.22 16.59 -2.52
CA LEU A 268 4.33 17.54 -2.54
C LEU A 268 4.06 18.72 -3.48
N ARG A 269 4.68 19.87 -3.20
CA ARG A 269 4.81 20.98 -4.14
C ARG A 269 6.27 21.38 -4.28
N ILE A 270 6.72 21.53 -5.51
CA ILE A 270 8.01 22.15 -5.83
C ILE A 270 7.80 23.50 -6.50
N ARG A 271 8.69 24.45 -6.19
CA ARG A 271 8.71 25.76 -6.86
C ARG A 271 9.78 25.81 -7.93
N PHE A 272 9.37 26.24 -9.11
CA PHE A 272 10.24 26.75 -10.16
C PHE A 272 10.25 28.28 -10.12
N SER A 273 11.15 28.93 -10.87
CA SER A 273 11.32 30.39 -10.82
C SER A 273 10.04 31.19 -11.12
N LEU A 274 9.13 30.65 -11.93
CA LEU A 274 7.91 31.32 -12.38
C LEU A 274 6.62 30.50 -12.16
N SER A 275 6.71 29.30 -11.59
CA SER A 275 5.58 28.39 -11.45
C SER A 275 5.75 27.41 -10.31
N GLU A 276 4.65 26.76 -9.91
CA GLU A 276 4.66 25.67 -8.95
C GLU A 276 4.20 24.38 -9.62
N GLN A 277 4.72 23.25 -9.16
CA GLN A 277 4.32 21.93 -9.63
C GLN A 277 3.88 21.06 -8.46
N ASP A 278 2.60 20.71 -8.47
CA ASP A 278 1.99 19.75 -7.54
C ASP A 278 2.37 18.32 -7.97
N ILE A 279 2.70 17.48 -7.00
CA ILE A 279 3.15 16.10 -7.18
C ILE A 279 2.38 15.21 -6.21
N ASP A 280 1.79 14.14 -6.72
CA ASP A 280 1.16 13.11 -5.90
C ASP A 280 1.86 11.77 -6.07
N ALA A 281 2.27 11.15 -4.97
CA ALA A 281 2.89 9.84 -4.97
C ALA A 281 1.84 8.74 -4.74
N LYS A 282 1.97 7.62 -5.46
CA LYS A 282 1.01 6.51 -5.42
C LYS A 282 1.75 5.17 -5.42
N VAL A 283 1.42 4.32 -4.44
CA VAL A 283 2.00 2.97 -4.28
C VAL A 283 0.89 1.93 -4.42
N TRP A 284 0.59 1.58 -5.67
CA TRP A 284 -0.41 0.57 -6.04
C TRP A 284 0.30 -0.62 -6.64
N MET A 285 -0.23 -1.83 -6.49
CA MET A 285 0.27 -2.98 -7.23
C MET A 285 -0.40 -3.01 -8.60
N SER A 286 -1.73 -2.85 -8.65
CA SER A 286 -2.46 -2.77 -9.92
C SER A 286 -2.29 -1.41 -10.61
N ALA A 287 -1.67 -1.42 -11.80
CA ALA A 287 -1.62 -0.27 -12.68
C ALA A 287 -3.01 0.10 -13.21
N TYR A 288 -3.90 -0.89 -13.35
CA TYR A 288 -5.27 -0.67 -13.78
C TYR A 288 -6.11 0.11 -12.75
N GLU A 289 -6.06 -0.27 -11.47
CA GLU A 289 -6.76 0.50 -10.43
C GLU A 289 -6.18 1.91 -10.27
N LEU A 290 -4.86 2.05 -10.37
CA LEU A 290 -4.23 3.37 -10.42
C LEU A 290 -4.70 4.18 -11.62
N ALA A 291 -4.88 3.57 -12.80
CA ALA A 291 -5.40 4.27 -13.97
C ALA A 291 -6.82 4.81 -13.76
N LYS A 292 -7.73 4.04 -13.13
CA LYS A 292 -9.07 4.54 -12.76
C LYS A 292 -8.98 5.78 -11.86
N HIS A 293 -8.05 5.77 -10.90
CA HIS A 293 -7.80 6.92 -10.04
C HIS A 293 -7.29 8.12 -10.85
N ILE A 294 -6.32 7.93 -11.74
CA ILE A 294 -5.79 8.99 -12.61
C ILE A 294 -6.89 9.60 -13.50
N GLU A 295 -7.74 8.75 -14.09
CA GLU A 295 -8.87 9.18 -14.91
C GLU A 295 -9.92 9.98 -14.12
N SER A 296 -9.98 9.83 -12.80
CA SER A 296 -10.87 10.61 -11.94
C SER A 296 -10.35 12.02 -11.63
N ILE A 297 -9.06 12.29 -11.85
CA ILE A 297 -8.45 13.60 -11.57
C ILE A 297 -9.06 14.66 -12.50
N PRO A 298 -9.48 15.82 -11.97
CA PRO A 298 -9.98 16.94 -12.78
C PRO A 298 -8.87 17.58 -13.63
N SER A 299 -9.14 17.87 -14.92
CA SER A 299 -8.16 18.46 -15.84
C SER A 299 -7.68 19.86 -15.44
N ASN A 300 -8.46 20.60 -14.63
CA ASN A 300 -8.10 21.92 -14.13
C ASN A 300 -7.15 21.87 -12.92
N LYS A 301 -6.66 20.69 -12.54
CA LYS A 301 -5.70 20.48 -11.45
C LYS A 301 -4.45 19.75 -11.95
N PRO A 302 -3.63 20.40 -12.81
CA PRO A 302 -2.44 19.78 -13.37
C PRO A 302 -1.51 19.30 -12.26
N ARG A 303 -0.96 18.10 -12.42
CA ARG A 303 -0.10 17.46 -11.40
C ARG A 303 0.74 16.35 -12.00
N TRP A 304 1.85 16.07 -11.34
CA TRP A 304 2.67 14.91 -11.62
C TRP A 304 2.27 13.76 -10.69
N ILE A 305 1.93 12.62 -11.26
CA ILE A 305 1.71 11.38 -10.53
C ILE A 305 3.03 10.62 -10.52
N VAL A 306 3.51 10.29 -9.32
CA VAL A 306 4.75 9.58 -9.11
C VAL A 306 4.48 8.19 -8.59
N ILE A 307 5.06 7.19 -9.26
CA ILE A 307 5.01 5.78 -8.84
C ILE A 307 6.41 5.28 -8.49
N PRO A 308 6.52 4.19 -7.71
CA PRO A 308 7.78 3.49 -7.49
C PRO A 308 8.53 3.11 -8.79
N ASP A 309 9.86 3.08 -8.72
CA ASP A 309 10.71 2.73 -9.87
C ASP A 309 10.50 1.28 -10.35
N TYR A 310 10.16 0.35 -9.47
CA TYR A 310 9.84 -1.04 -9.85
C TYR A 310 8.61 -1.14 -10.76
N GLN A 311 7.74 -0.11 -10.80
CA GLN A 311 6.56 -0.06 -11.67
C GLN A 311 6.82 0.60 -13.03
N ARG A 312 8.08 0.79 -13.42
CA ARG A 312 8.45 1.43 -14.69
C ARG A 312 7.73 0.84 -15.91
N ALA A 313 7.52 -0.48 -15.93
CA ALA A 313 6.84 -1.17 -17.02
C ALA A 313 5.41 -0.68 -17.24
N SER A 314 4.74 -0.15 -16.21
CA SER A 314 3.36 0.34 -16.27
C SER A 314 3.24 1.75 -16.84
N ILE A 315 4.35 2.51 -16.97
CA ILE A 315 4.33 3.92 -17.41
C ILE A 315 3.63 4.13 -18.77
N PRO A 316 3.92 3.35 -19.84
CA PRO A 316 3.26 3.54 -21.13
C PRO A 316 1.74 3.40 -21.03
N PHE A 317 1.27 2.41 -20.28
CA PHE A 317 -0.15 2.18 -20.04
C PHE A 317 -0.80 3.34 -19.26
N LEU A 318 -0.19 3.78 -18.15
CA LEU A 318 -0.73 4.86 -17.31
C LEU A 318 -0.79 6.20 -18.05
N ARG A 319 0.21 6.50 -18.90
CA ARG A 319 0.24 7.74 -19.69
C ARG A 319 -0.89 7.82 -20.72
N GLN A 320 -1.31 6.68 -21.28
CA GLN A 320 -2.48 6.66 -22.19
C GLN A 320 -3.79 7.06 -21.50
N ARG A 321 -3.83 7.05 -20.16
CA ARG A 321 -5.01 7.37 -19.35
C ARG A 321 -4.97 8.75 -18.71
N CYS A 322 -3.87 9.47 -18.89
CA CYS A 322 -3.70 10.81 -18.36
C CYS A 322 -4.57 11.81 -19.14
N LYS A 323 -5.29 12.67 -18.42
CA LYS A 323 -5.90 13.86 -18.99
C LYS A 323 -4.85 14.94 -19.22
N ALA A 324 -5.21 15.96 -20.01
CA ALA A 324 -4.37 17.15 -20.20
C ALA A 324 -3.94 17.74 -18.85
N GLY A 325 -2.66 18.08 -18.72
CA GLY A 325 -2.08 18.61 -17.49
C GLY A 325 -1.68 17.58 -16.43
N VAL A 326 -2.02 16.30 -16.62
CA VAL A 326 -1.55 15.20 -15.75
C VAL A 326 -0.42 14.45 -16.45
N SER A 327 0.65 14.15 -15.72
CA SER A 327 1.77 13.35 -16.24
C SER A 327 2.17 12.30 -15.21
N VAL A 328 2.64 11.14 -15.68
CA VAL A 328 3.07 10.04 -14.81
C VAL A 328 4.57 9.80 -14.99
N PHE A 329 5.26 9.69 -13.86
CA PHE A 329 6.69 9.43 -13.77
C PHE A 329 6.97 8.36 -12.72
N THR A 330 8.05 7.61 -12.87
CA THR A 330 8.63 6.94 -11.71
C THR A 330 9.34 7.94 -10.79
N GLN A 331 9.66 7.56 -9.54
CA GLN A 331 10.41 8.42 -8.62
C GLN A 331 11.68 9.00 -9.25
N SER A 332 12.53 8.14 -9.84
CA SER A 332 13.76 8.59 -10.49
C SER A 332 13.50 9.46 -11.73
N GLN A 333 12.41 9.21 -12.47
CA GLN A 333 12.02 10.04 -13.61
C GLN A 333 11.55 11.42 -13.17
N CYS A 334 10.79 11.52 -12.07
CA CYS A 334 10.28 12.78 -11.54
C CYS A 334 11.42 13.75 -11.22
N VAL A 335 12.47 13.28 -10.54
CA VAL A 335 13.64 14.12 -10.22
C VAL A 335 14.35 14.60 -11.49
N LYS A 336 14.51 13.71 -12.48
CA LYS A 336 15.11 14.08 -13.78
C LYS A 336 14.25 15.10 -14.52
N GLU A 337 12.94 14.97 -14.45
CA GLU A 337 12.03 15.89 -15.11
C GLU A 337 12.07 17.26 -14.44
N ALA A 338 12.01 17.33 -13.11
CA ALA A 338 12.16 18.59 -12.37
C ALA A 338 13.43 19.35 -12.77
N LEU A 339 14.56 18.64 -12.91
CA LEU A 339 15.83 19.24 -13.34
C LEU A 339 15.78 19.82 -14.76
N LYS A 340 15.07 19.18 -15.69
CA LYS A 340 14.89 19.72 -17.06
C LYS A 340 14.08 21.00 -17.07
N TYR A 341 13.04 21.08 -16.24
CA TYR A 341 12.22 22.29 -16.11
C TYR A 341 12.96 23.44 -15.40
N ALA A 342 13.90 23.11 -14.52
CA ALA A 342 14.73 24.09 -13.82
C ALA A 342 15.89 24.62 -14.67
N ALA A 343 16.39 23.83 -15.61
CA ALA A 343 17.41 24.27 -16.53
C ALA A 343 16.79 25.31 -17.50
N PRO A 344 17.25 26.57 -17.49
CA PRO A 344 16.99 27.42 -18.64
C PRO A 344 17.70 26.75 -19.82
N PHE A 345 16.99 26.52 -20.92
CA PHE A 345 17.64 26.10 -22.16
C PHE A 345 18.79 27.05 -22.52
#